data_AF-A0A7Z9GCG5-F1
#
_entry.id   AF-A0A7Z9GCG5-F1
#
_cell.length_a   1.000
_cell.length_b   1.000
_cell.length_c   1.000
_cell.angle_alpha   90.00
_cell.angle_beta   90.00
_cell.angle_gamma   90.00
#
_symmetry.space_group_name_H-M   'P 1'
#
loop_
_entity.id
_entity.type
_entity.pdbx_description
1 polymer ?
#
loop_
_entity_poly.entity_id
_entity_poly.type
_entity_poly.pdbx_seq_one_letter_code
_entity_poly.pdbx_strand_id
1 'polypeptide(L)'
;MKAIVILLAMLLIPSSVAADSASDQLLSIMRCACDEGGERVFSDKKSLLDCECALGQSMRARIQAFMALQSAADKESKDAQLSFLENLMTEDPANERYITYPKHRHNSLMKNTLCSCGCGKMALSQCPLDCPWSPVYQRRFKFLLGLGFDDAGALGNYLKHANKVHRQGKTPLTMDDIILNQDKPLSWLFPVIVGVLAVFIFAGIVIRRSNRRLAALRQDSEAGEPAISALDREMLSDELDDIGG
;
A
#
# COMPACT_ATOMS: atom_id res chain seq x y z
N MET A 1 46.48 30.36 51.63
CA MET A 1 46.67 30.49 50.17
C MET A 1 46.16 29.21 49.52
N LYS A 2 44.88 29.22 49.10
CA LYS A 2 44.43 29.24 47.70
C LYS A 2 44.63 27.89 46.97
N ALA A 3 43.70 26.97 47.16
CA ALA A 3 43.45 25.85 46.24
C ALA A 3 42.11 25.16 46.58
N ILE A 4 40.99 25.91 46.53
CA ILE A 4 39.64 25.33 46.52
C ILE A 4 38.88 26.10 45.43
N VAL A 5 38.01 25.38 44.71
CA VAL A 5 36.92 25.88 43.86
C VAL A 5 37.26 26.19 42.39
N ILE A 6 37.88 25.28 41.62
CA ILE A 6 37.73 25.29 40.14
C ILE A 6 37.82 23.87 39.58
N LEU A 7 36.84 22.99 39.84
CA LEU A 7 36.73 21.72 39.09
C LEU A 7 35.35 21.04 39.18
N LEU A 8 34.28 21.83 39.36
CA LEU A 8 32.91 21.30 39.47
C LEU A 8 31.88 22.15 38.72
N ALA A 9 32.29 22.78 37.61
CA ALA A 9 31.42 23.63 36.79
C ALA A 9 31.34 23.20 35.30
N MET A 10 31.86 22.01 34.93
CA MET A 10 31.88 21.53 33.54
C MET A 10 31.01 20.29 33.26
N LEU A 11 30.15 19.87 34.19
CA LEU A 11 29.24 18.72 33.99
C LEU A 11 27.75 19.09 34.08
N LEU A 12 27.41 20.36 33.86
CA LEU A 12 26.03 20.85 33.85
C LEU A 12 25.76 21.59 32.53
N ILE A 13 25.60 20.82 31.45
CA ILE A 13 25.01 21.26 30.18
C ILE A 13 23.99 20.17 29.80
N PRO A 14 22.84 20.50 29.18
CA PRO A 14 21.60 20.92 29.80
C PRO A 14 20.55 19.81 29.63
N SER A 15 20.24 19.06 30.69
CA SER A 15 19.23 17.99 30.63
C SER A 15 17.83 18.48 30.25
N SER A 16 17.57 19.79 30.26
CA SER A 16 16.32 20.40 29.81
C SER A 16 16.19 20.47 28.29
N VAL A 17 17.24 20.87 27.55
CA VAL A 17 17.13 21.12 26.10
C VAL A 17 16.92 19.82 25.30
N ALA A 18 17.58 18.74 25.70
CA ALA A 18 17.39 17.42 25.05
C ALA A 18 16.05 16.77 25.43
N ALA A 19 15.53 17.06 26.63
CA ALA A 19 14.20 16.61 27.04
C ALA A 19 13.10 17.33 26.26
N ASP A 20 13.26 18.64 26.05
CA ASP A 20 12.34 19.45 25.26
C ASP A 20 12.33 18.95 23.80
N SER A 21 13.48 18.78 23.14
CA SER A 21 13.52 18.35 21.74
C SER A 21 12.93 16.96 21.47
N ALA A 22 13.14 16.00 22.37
CA ALA A 22 12.62 14.64 22.21
C ALA A 22 11.11 14.57 22.47
N SER A 23 10.63 15.31 23.49
CA SER A 23 9.20 15.45 23.73
C SER A 23 8.52 16.18 22.58
N ASP A 24 9.16 17.21 22.02
CA ASP A 24 8.64 17.97 20.90
C ASP A 24 8.53 17.11 19.63
N GLN A 25 9.49 16.23 19.39
CA GLN A 25 9.42 15.26 18.31
C GLN A 25 8.18 14.36 18.45
N LEU A 26 7.95 13.77 19.62
CA LEU A 26 6.75 12.94 19.87
C LEU A 26 5.45 13.73 19.72
N LEU A 27 5.42 14.97 20.22
CA LEU A 27 4.24 15.83 20.14
C LEU A 27 3.96 16.28 18.69
N SER A 28 5.01 16.53 17.89
CA SER A 28 4.89 16.97 16.50
C SER A 28 4.26 15.91 15.60
N ILE A 29 4.46 14.63 15.92
CA ILE A 29 3.92 13.52 15.13
C ILE A 29 2.49 13.16 15.55
N MET A 30 1.98 13.74 16.64
CA MET A 30 0.61 13.52 17.10
C MET A 30 -0.29 14.69 16.70
N ARG A 31 -1.44 14.40 16.12
CA ARG A 31 -2.47 15.36 15.72
C ARG A 31 -3.13 15.95 16.96
N CYS A 32 -3.43 17.24 16.89
CA CYS A 32 -4.34 17.86 17.84
C CYS A 32 -5.74 17.27 17.66
N ALA A 33 -6.34 16.80 18.76
CA ALA A 33 -7.76 16.47 18.79
C ALA A 33 -8.43 17.22 19.92
N CYS A 34 -9.58 17.82 19.62
CA CYS A 34 -10.38 18.57 20.56
C CYS A 34 -11.81 18.05 20.52
N ASP A 35 -12.48 18.11 21.67
CA ASP A 35 -13.90 17.75 21.75
C ASP A 35 -14.72 18.99 21.36
N GLU A 36 -15.43 18.91 20.24
CA GLU A 36 -16.30 19.96 19.71
C GLU A 36 -17.73 19.40 19.61
N GLY A 37 -18.68 19.98 20.34
CA GLY A 37 -20.07 19.49 20.33
C GLY A 37 -20.26 18.06 20.87
N GLY A 38 -19.32 17.56 21.67
CA GLY A 38 -19.35 16.18 22.19
C GLY A 38 -18.70 15.14 21.27
N GLU A 39 -18.23 15.55 20.09
CA GLU A 39 -17.49 14.69 19.17
C GLU A 39 -16.01 15.06 19.14
N ARG A 40 -15.16 14.06 18.90
CA ARG A 40 -13.72 14.27 18.79
C ARG A 40 -13.31 14.66 17.38
N VAL A 41 -12.86 15.89 17.21
CA VAL A 41 -12.41 16.44 15.93
C VAL A 41 -10.89 16.45 15.88
N PHE A 42 -10.31 15.84 14.84
CA PHE A 42 -8.86 15.75 14.65
C PHE A 42 -8.39 16.78 13.62
N SER A 43 -7.51 17.69 14.01
CA SER A 43 -6.91 18.65 13.08
C SER A 43 -5.90 17.97 12.15
N ASP A 44 -5.99 18.23 10.83
CA ASP A 44 -4.95 17.84 9.87
C ASP A 44 -3.76 18.82 9.85
N LYS A 45 -3.92 20.00 10.45
CA LYS A 45 -2.95 21.12 10.36
C LYS A 45 -2.20 21.39 11.64
N LYS A 46 -2.77 21.04 12.80
CA LYS A 46 -2.17 21.27 14.12
C LYS A 46 -1.70 19.96 14.74
N SER A 47 -0.48 19.98 15.26
CA SER A 47 0.05 18.90 16.10
C SER A 47 -0.32 19.10 17.57
N LEU A 48 0.01 18.13 18.43
CA LEU A 48 -0.14 18.30 19.87
C LEU A 48 0.77 19.39 20.45
N LEU A 49 1.80 19.86 19.73
CA LEU A 49 2.60 21.01 20.16
C LEU A 49 1.76 22.29 20.21
N ASP A 50 0.92 22.51 19.19
CA ASP A 50 0.15 23.74 19.01
C ASP A 50 -1.33 23.59 19.42
N CYS A 51 -1.63 22.54 20.20
CA CYS A 51 -2.99 22.19 20.59
C CYS A 51 -3.40 22.89 21.90
N GLU A 52 -4.34 23.82 21.81
CA GLU A 52 -4.71 24.67 22.97
C GLU A 52 -5.87 24.10 23.80
N CYS A 53 -6.63 23.13 23.28
CA CYS A 53 -7.77 22.57 24.01
C CYS A 53 -7.32 21.69 25.18
N ALA A 54 -8.21 21.54 26.18
CA ALA A 54 -7.93 20.82 27.44
C ALA A 54 -7.43 19.39 27.21
N LEU A 55 -8.02 18.67 26.24
CA LEU A 55 -7.59 17.31 25.88
C LEU A 55 -6.15 17.29 25.35
N GLY A 56 -5.83 18.19 24.42
CA GLY A 56 -4.48 18.33 23.86
C GLY A 56 -3.44 18.69 24.91
N GLN A 57 -3.78 19.61 25.82
CA GLN A 57 -2.92 19.96 26.95
C GLN A 57 -2.69 18.78 27.90
N SER A 58 -3.73 17.99 28.19
CA SER A 58 -3.62 16.79 29.02
C SER A 58 -2.71 15.72 28.39
N MET A 59 -2.89 15.44 27.09
CA MET A 59 -2.00 14.53 26.36
C MET A 59 -0.57 15.03 26.32
N ARG A 60 -0.37 16.34 26.10
CA ARG A 60 0.96 16.95 26.12
C ARG A 60 1.66 16.76 27.46
N ALA A 61 0.96 17.09 28.54
CA ALA A 61 1.48 16.91 29.90
C ALA A 61 1.83 15.45 30.20
N ARG A 62 1.02 14.50 29.72
CA ARG A 62 1.28 13.06 29.87
C ARG A 62 2.56 12.62 29.15
N ILE A 63 2.75 13.07 27.91
CA ILE A 63 3.95 12.75 27.11
C ILE A 63 5.19 13.39 27.74
N GLN A 64 5.11 14.66 28.14
CA GLN A 64 6.21 15.35 28.80
C GLN A 64 6.58 14.69 30.14
N ALA A 65 5.59 14.30 30.96
CA ALA A 65 5.83 13.59 32.21
C ALA A 65 6.52 12.24 31.98
N PHE A 66 6.11 11.49 30.95
CA PHE A 66 6.79 10.25 30.58
C PHE A 66 8.24 10.50 30.17
N MET A 67 8.47 11.49 29.29
CA MET A 67 9.82 11.81 28.82
C MET A 67 10.71 12.30 29.96
N ALA A 68 10.16 13.02 30.95
CA ALA A 68 10.91 13.45 32.12
C ALA A 68 11.50 12.29 32.94
N LEU A 69 10.84 11.12 32.94
CA LEU A 69 11.27 9.91 33.64
C LEU A 69 12.33 9.10 32.88
N GLN A 70 12.55 9.39 31.59
CA GLN A 70 13.50 8.67 30.75
C GLN A 70 14.94 9.19 30.93
N SER A 71 15.91 8.30 30.75
CA SER A 71 17.32 8.68 30.72
C SER A 71 17.62 9.57 29.51
N ALA A 72 18.72 10.33 29.54
CA ALA A 72 19.12 11.15 28.40
C ALA A 72 19.32 10.31 27.12
N ALA A 73 19.90 9.11 27.24
CA ALA A 73 20.09 8.19 26.12
C ALA A 73 18.75 7.68 25.55
N ASP A 74 17.78 7.41 26.41
CA ASP A 74 16.46 6.93 25.98
C ASP A 74 15.63 8.03 25.31
N LYS A 75 15.80 9.30 25.72
CA LYS A 75 15.14 10.45 25.08
C LYS A 75 15.53 10.58 23.62
N GLU A 76 16.80 10.35 23.29
CA GLU A 76 17.32 10.43 21.91
C GLU A 76 17.06 9.16 21.09
N SER A 77 16.73 8.04 21.75
CA SER A 77 16.52 6.76 21.10
C SER A 77 15.13 6.66 20.49
N LYS A 78 15.06 6.62 19.15
CA LYS A 78 13.81 6.33 18.43
C LYS A 78 13.20 4.96 18.81
N ASP A 79 14.01 3.98 19.21
CA ASP A 79 13.52 2.68 19.69
C ASP A 79 12.81 2.78 21.05
N ALA A 80 13.31 3.65 21.95
CA ALA A 80 12.65 3.93 23.23
C ALA A 80 11.36 4.71 23.04
N GLN A 81 11.38 5.72 22.16
CA GLN A 81 10.19 6.47 21.74
C GLN A 81 9.12 5.56 21.10
N LEU A 82 9.53 4.61 20.26
CA LEU A 82 8.64 3.59 19.69
C LEU A 82 7.99 2.74 20.79
N SER A 83 8.77 2.28 21.76
CA SER A 83 8.26 1.47 22.88
C SER A 83 7.22 2.24 23.72
N PHE A 84 7.45 3.54 23.93
CA PHE A 84 6.45 4.41 24.57
C PHE A 84 5.16 4.48 23.78
N LEU A 85 5.24 4.74 22.46
CA LEU A 85 4.04 4.78 21.62
C LEU A 85 3.30 3.44 21.67
N GLU A 86 4.00 2.30 21.61
CA GLU A 86 3.35 0.99 21.71
C GLU A 86 2.62 0.79 23.05
N ASN A 87 3.19 1.25 24.16
CA ASN A 87 2.55 1.21 25.47
C ASN A 87 1.30 2.12 25.53
N LEU A 88 1.41 3.35 25.05
CA LEU A 88 0.30 4.32 25.04
C LEU A 88 -0.93 3.80 24.27
N MET A 89 -0.72 2.97 23.24
CA MET A 89 -1.79 2.38 22.43
C MET A 89 -2.32 1.07 23.00
N THR A 90 -1.53 0.41 23.84
CA THR A 90 -1.96 -0.78 24.56
C THR A 90 -2.94 -0.39 25.65
N GLU A 91 -2.72 0.75 26.30
CA GLU A 91 -3.64 1.32 27.29
C GLU A 91 -4.95 1.80 26.65
N ASP A 92 -4.88 2.53 25.53
CA ASP A 92 -6.05 2.95 24.76
C ASP A 92 -5.77 2.88 23.25
N PRO A 93 -6.33 1.89 22.54
CA PRO A 93 -6.18 1.75 21.09
C PRO A 93 -6.71 2.95 20.28
N ALA A 94 -7.62 3.76 20.83
CA ALA A 94 -8.11 4.97 20.17
C ALA A 94 -7.00 6.01 19.96
N ASN A 95 -5.93 5.94 20.75
CA ASN A 95 -4.77 6.82 20.61
C ASN A 95 -4.06 6.65 19.24
N GLU A 96 -4.30 5.55 18.51
CA GLU A 96 -3.67 5.31 17.20
C GLU A 96 -4.08 6.38 16.18
N ARG A 97 -5.29 6.94 16.34
CA ARG A 97 -5.86 7.98 15.45
C ARG A 97 -5.12 9.31 15.53
N TYR A 98 -4.37 9.53 16.61
CA TYR A 98 -3.60 10.75 16.79
C TYR A 98 -2.30 10.69 16.01
N ILE A 99 -1.80 9.53 15.57
CA ILE A 99 -0.49 9.46 14.92
C ILE A 99 -0.57 9.97 13.47
N THR A 100 0.28 10.94 13.16
CA THR A 100 0.56 11.44 11.82
C THR A 100 1.71 10.64 11.22
N TYR A 101 1.52 10.18 9.98
CA TYR A 101 2.54 9.45 9.25
C TYR A 101 2.33 9.58 7.73
N PRO A 102 3.40 9.42 6.92
CA PRO A 102 3.28 9.41 5.46
C PRO A 102 2.53 8.16 4.98
N LYS A 103 1.22 8.30 4.73
CA LYS A 103 0.32 7.21 4.31
C LYS A 103 0.82 6.42 3.09
N HIS A 104 1.43 7.10 2.11
CA HIS A 104 1.94 6.43 0.91
C HIS A 104 3.10 5.48 1.22
N ARG A 105 4.03 5.87 2.10
CA ARG A 105 5.15 5.02 2.54
C ARG A 105 4.65 3.85 3.38
N HIS A 106 3.69 4.10 4.28
CA HIS A 106 3.05 3.04 5.06
C HIS A 106 2.41 1.99 4.15
N ASN A 107 1.62 2.42 3.17
CA ASN A 107 1.00 1.52 2.20
C ASN A 107 2.05 0.76 1.37
N SER A 108 3.16 1.41 0.99
CA SER A 108 4.28 0.77 0.29
C SER A 108 4.90 -0.33 1.15
N LEU A 109 5.26 -0.04 2.41
CA LEU A 109 5.80 -1.02 3.35
C LEU A 109 4.85 -2.21 3.53
N MET A 110 3.55 -1.96 3.74
CA MET A 110 2.57 -3.03 3.93
C MET A 110 2.43 -3.95 2.71
N LYS A 111 2.53 -3.40 1.49
CA LYS A 111 2.41 -4.16 0.24
C LYS A 111 3.70 -4.87 -0.17
N ASN A 112 4.85 -4.30 0.21
CA ASN A 112 6.18 -4.76 -0.24
C ASN A 112 6.94 -5.56 0.82
N THR A 113 6.40 -5.70 2.02
CA THR A 113 6.98 -6.57 3.07
C THR A 113 6.29 -7.92 3.04
N LEU A 114 7.03 -9.01 3.03
CA LEU A 114 6.52 -10.39 3.13
C LEU A 114 6.14 -10.74 4.57
N CYS A 115 5.09 -11.54 4.78
CA CYS A 115 4.78 -12.02 6.13
C CYS A 115 5.78 -13.08 6.61
N SER A 116 6.32 -12.88 7.82
CA SER A 116 7.21 -13.81 8.54
C SER A 116 6.50 -15.02 9.17
N CYS A 117 5.17 -15.04 9.18
CA CYS A 117 4.34 -15.99 9.91
C CYS A 117 4.20 -17.38 9.28
N GLY A 118 4.95 -17.67 8.20
CA GLY A 118 4.97 -19.00 7.57
C GLY A 118 3.77 -19.30 6.66
N CYS A 119 2.83 -18.37 6.48
CA CYS A 119 1.67 -18.52 5.59
C CYS A 119 1.99 -18.50 4.08
N GLY A 120 3.26 -18.37 3.69
CA GLY A 120 3.72 -18.32 2.30
C GLY A 120 4.38 -16.98 1.94
N LYS A 121 4.78 -16.81 0.66
CA LYS A 121 5.38 -15.58 0.13
C LYS A 121 4.31 -14.53 -0.21
N MET A 122 3.52 -14.12 0.77
CA MET A 122 2.49 -13.09 0.60
C MET A 122 2.90 -11.78 1.25
N ALA A 123 2.39 -10.68 0.70
CA ALA A 123 2.54 -9.36 1.30
C ALA A 123 1.90 -9.32 2.69
N LEU A 124 2.46 -8.50 3.58
CA LEU A 124 1.96 -8.32 4.94
C LEU A 124 0.51 -7.80 4.92
N SER A 125 0.15 -6.95 3.97
CA SER A 125 -1.23 -6.48 3.75
C SER A 125 -2.22 -7.58 3.36
N GLN A 126 -1.73 -8.72 2.87
CA GLN A 126 -2.55 -9.86 2.43
C GLN A 126 -2.47 -11.04 3.41
N CYS A 127 -1.74 -10.85 4.50
CA CYS A 127 -1.55 -11.88 5.48
C CYS A 127 -2.88 -12.20 6.19
N PRO A 128 -3.23 -13.49 6.36
CA PRO A 128 -4.49 -13.88 6.97
C PRO A 128 -4.58 -13.41 8.43
N LEU A 129 -5.81 -13.18 8.90
CA LEU A 129 -6.07 -12.55 10.21
C LEU A 129 -5.63 -13.41 11.41
N ASP A 130 -5.48 -14.71 11.21
CA ASP A 130 -4.92 -15.66 12.18
C ASP A 130 -3.42 -15.43 12.43
N CYS A 131 -2.75 -14.72 11.51
CA CYS A 131 -1.42 -14.21 11.76
C CYS A 131 -1.47 -12.95 12.65
N PRO A 132 -0.93 -13.01 13.87
CA PRO A 132 -0.93 -11.86 14.78
C PRO A 132 0.00 -10.72 14.31
N TRP A 133 0.84 -10.94 13.30
CA TRP A 133 1.86 -9.98 12.86
C TRP A 133 1.34 -8.91 11.93
N SER A 134 0.39 -9.24 11.08
CA SER A 134 -0.24 -8.29 10.19
C SER A 134 -0.82 -7.10 10.97
N PRO A 135 -1.70 -7.29 11.97
CA PRO A 135 -2.24 -6.16 12.74
C PRO A 135 -1.17 -5.43 13.55
N VAL A 136 -0.21 -6.15 14.15
CA VAL A 136 0.89 -5.54 14.91
C VAL A 136 1.71 -4.61 14.03
N TYR A 137 2.14 -5.07 12.85
CA TYR A 137 3.00 -4.26 11.99
C TYR A 137 2.26 -3.25 11.14
N GLN A 138 0.98 -3.47 10.86
CA GLN A 138 0.11 -2.44 10.32
C GLN A 138 0.10 -1.21 11.21
N ARG A 139 0.10 -1.39 12.53
CA ARG A 139 0.21 -0.32 13.51
C ARG A 139 1.66 0.17 13.64
N ARG A 140 2.61 -0.73 13.88
CA ARG A 140 4.02 -0.38 14.17
C ARG A 140 4.70 0.39 13.05
N PHE A 141 4.41 0.11 11.78
CA PHE A 141 4.93 0.90 10.67
C PHE A 141 4.43 2.35 10.67
N LYS A 142 3.22 2.63 11.17
CA LYS A 142 2.76 4.01 11.33
C LYS A 142 3.62 4.76 12.34
N PHE A 143 3.97 4.10 13.45
CA PHE A 143 4.78 4.70 14.50
C PHE A 143 6.21 4.91 14.06
N LEU A 144 6.82 3.91 13.43
CA LEU A 144 8.16 4.02 12.84
C LEU A 144 8.22 5.19 11.85
N LEU A 145 7.27 5.27 10.92
CA LEU A 145 7.24 6.36 9.95
C LEU A 145 6.93 7.72 10.59
N GLY A 146 6.05 7.76 11.61
CA GLY A 146 5.77 8.96 12.40
C GLY A 146 7.04 9.49 13.07
N LEU A 147 7.81 8.61 13.74
CA LEU A 147 9.10 8.91 14.37
C LEU A 147 10.23 9.23 13.37
N GLY A 148 9.93 9.26 12.07
CA GLY A 148 10.87 9.61 11.01
C GLY A 148 11.90 8.52 10.72
N PHE A 149 11.54 7.24 10.86
CA PHE A 149 12.33 6.17 10.23
C PHE A 149 12.19 6.23 8.70
N ASP A 150 13.29 5.94 8.01
CA ASP A 150 13.26 5.64 6.58
C ASP A 150 12.67 4.24 6.35
N ASP A 151 12.41 3.88 5.09
CA ASP A 151 11.80 2.58 4.76
C ASP A 151 12.74 1.44 5.15
N ALA A 152 14.05 1.61 4.94
CA ALA A 152 15.08 0.64 5.33
C ALA A 152 15.13 0.43 6.85
N GLY A 153 15.08 1.49 7.64
CA GLY A 153 15.03 1.42 9.10
C GLY A 153 13.76 0.76 9.62
N ALA A 154 12.60 1.05 9.01
CA ALA A 154 11.35 0.39 9.35
C ALA A 154 11.38 -1.12 9.05
N LEU A 155 11.90 -1.51 7.88
CA LEU A 155 12.12 -2.91 7.51
C LEU A 155 13.18 -3.58 8.39
N GLY A 156 14.23 -2.86 8.79
CA GLY A 156 15.23 -3.33 9.72
C GLY A 156 14.63 -3.64 11.10
N ASN A 157 13.72 -2.79 11.59
CA ASN A 157 12.98 -3.04 12.82
C ASN A 157 12.07 -4.29 12.69
N TYR A 158 11.37 -4.42 11.56
CA TYR A 158 10.59 -5.62 11.23
C TYR A 158 11.45 -6.88 11.26
N LEU A 159 12.58 -6.87 10.56
CA LEU A 159 13.51 -7.99 10.46
C LEU A 159 14.08 -8.39 11.84
N LYS A 160 14.53 -7.41 12.62
CA LYS A 160 15.06 -7.62 13.97
C LYS A 160 14.03 -8.31 14.86
N HIS A 161 12.78 -7.86 14.82
CA HIS A 161 11.71 -8.45 15.62
C HIS A 161 11.33 -9.84 15.10
N ALA A 162 11.17 -10.02 13.78
CA ALA A 162 10.85 -11.30 13.17
C ALA A 162 11.92 -12.35 13.51
N ASN A 163 13.21 -11.98 13.45
CA ASN A 163 14.30 -12.87 13.82
C ASN A 163 14.32 -13.19 15.31
N LYS A 164 14.10 -12.19 16.17
CA LYS A 164 14.05 -12.37 17.62
C LYS A 164 12.92 -13.31 18.05
N VAL A 165 11.74 -13.23 17.43
CA VAL A 165 10.55 -13.95 17.91
C VAL A 165 10.28 -15.24 17.14
N HIS A 166 10.49 -15.30 15.82
CA HIS A 166 10.16 -16.48 15.01
C HIS A 166 11.33 -17.36 14.63
N ARG A 167 12.53 -16.78 14.54
CA ARG A 167 13.72 -17.48 14.09
C ARG A 167 14.71 -17.71 15.24
N GLN A 168 14.26 -17.60 16.49
CA GLN A 168 15.09 -17.99 17.62
C GLN A 168 15.51 -19.47 17.47
N GLY A 169 16.82 -19.71 17.36
CA GLY A 169 17.38 -21.06 17.12
C GLY A 169 17.24 -21.58 15.68
N LYS A 170 16.85 -20.74 14.71
CA LYS A 170 16.78 -21.07 13.28
C LYS A 170 17.66 -20.11 12.48
N THR A 171 17.85 -20.40 11.19
CA THR A 171 18.51 -19.47 10.27
C THR A 171 17.77 -18.13 10.27
N PRO A 172 18.46 -17.01 10.55
CA PRO A 172 17.85 -15.69 10.56
C PRO A 172 17.43 -15.30 9.13
N LEU A 173 16.31 -14.61 9.03
CA LEU A 173 15.89 -13.93 7.81
C LEU A 173 16.84 -12.77 7.52
N THR A 174 17.03 -12.50 6.24
CA THR A 174 17.73 -11.34 5.70
C THR A 174 16.74 -10.33 5.12
N MET A 175 17.23 -9.17 4.69
CA MET A 175 16.39 -8.15 4.05
C MET A 175 15.75 -8.67 2.76
N ASP A 176 16.49 -9.47 1.97
CA ASP A 176 16.00 -10.07 0.73
C ASP A 176 14.90 -11.11 0.96
N ASP A 177 14.85 -11.71 2.15
CA ASP A 177 13.80 -12.67 2.52
C ASP A 177 12.48 -12.00 2.88
N ILE A 178 12.51 -10.71 3.24
CA ILE A 178 11.33 -9.96 3.69
C ILE A 178 10.86 -8.92 2.68
N ILE A 179 11.67 -8.54 1.70
CA ILE A 179 11.24 -7.64 0.62
C ILE A 179 10.56 -8.48 -0.47
N LEU A 180 9.31 -8.13 -0.77
CA LEU A 180 8.62 -8.64 -1.94
C LEU A 180 9.25 -7.98 -3.17
N ASN A 181 10.17 -8.70 -3.82
CA ASN A 181 10.72 -8.28 -5.11
C ASN A 181 9.59 -8.22 -6.15
N GLN A 182 9.09 -7.00 -6.40
CA GLN A 182 8.14 -6.70 -7.47
C GLN A 182 8.76 -6.78 -8.87
N ASP A 183 9.96 -7.34 -9.02
CA ASP A 183 10.55 -7.62 -10.33
C ASP A 183 10.16 -8.99 -10.89
N LYS A 184 9.45 -9.82 -10.09
CA LYS A 184 8.87 -11.10 -10.55
C LYS A 184 7.38 -11.12 -11.01
N PRO A 185 6.56 -10.04 -10.98
CA PRO A 185 5.11 -10.15 -11.16
C PRO A 185 4.62 -10.16 -12.62
N LEU A 186 5.48 -10.17 -13.65
CA LEU A 186 5.00 -10.18 -15.05
C LEU A 186 5.54 -11.29 -15.96
N SER A 187 6.39 -12.20 -15.48
CA SER A 187 6.87 -13.30 -16.33
C SER A 187 5.75 -14.26 -16.75
N TRP A 188 4.69 -14.40 -15.94
CA TRP A 188 3.49 -15.20 -16.26
C TRP A 188 2.41 -14.44 -17.04
N LEU A 189 2.39 -13.10 -16.99
CA LEU A 189 1.46 -12.27 -17.76
C LEU A 189 1.88 -12.20 -19.23
N PHE A 190 3.19 -12.25 -19.50
CA PHE A 190 3.72 -12.27 -20.86
C PHE A 190 3.17 -13.45 -21.71
N PRO A 191 3.20 -14.72 -21.28
CA PRO A 191 2.61 -15.82 -22.07
C PRO A 191 1.08 -15.71 -22.18
N VAL A 192 0.38 -15.16 -21.19
CA VAL A 192 -1.08 -14.97 -21.27
C VAL A 192 -1.44 -13.90 -22.29
N ILE A 193 -0.75 -12.75 -22.29
CA ILE A 193 -0.96 -11.68 -23.27
C ILE A 193 -0.61 -12.16 -24.68
N VAL A 194 0.52 -12.86 -24.84
CA VAL A 194 0.92 -13.46 -26.12
C VAL A 194 -0.10 -14.49 -26.59
N GLY A 195 -0.62 -15.34 -25.70
CA GLY A 195 -1.65 -16.34 -26.01
C GLY A 195 -2.95 -15.69 -26.50
N VAL A 196 -3.42 -14.66 -25.80
CA VAL A 196 -4.64 -13.92 -26.18
C VAL A 196 -4.46 -13.21 -27.52
N LEU A 197 -3.32 -12.53 -27.74
CA LEU A 197 -2.99 -11.89 -29.02
C LEU A 197 -2.92 -12.90 -30.17
N ALA A 198 -2.31 -14.07 -29.96
CA ALA A 198 -2.25 -15.13 -30.95
C ALA A 198 -3.65 -15.64 -31.34
N VAL A 199 -4.55 -15.80 -30.37
CA VAL A 199 -5.96 -16.20 -30.62
C VAL A 199 -6.69 -15.13 -31.45
N PHE A 200 -6.55 -13.84 -31.11
CA PHE A 200 -7.17 -12.76 -31.88
C PHE A 200 -6.62 -12.66 -33.31
N ILE A 201 -5.31 -12.81 -33.49
CA ILE A 201 -4.69 -12.82 -34.83
C ILE A 201 -5.19 -14.03 -35.63
N PHE A 202 -5.23 -15.21 -35.03
CA PHE A 202 -5.67 -16.43 -35.72
C PHE A 202 -7.16 -16.36 -36.08
N ALA A 203 -8.01 -15.89 -35.16
CA ALA A 203 -9.43 -15.63 -35.42
C ALA A 203 -9.61 -14.60 -36.55
N GLY A 204 -8.84 -13.52 -36.55
CA GLY A 204 -8.84 -12.51 -37.62
C GLY A 204 -8.45 -13.09 -38.98
N ILE A 205 -7.45 -13.99 -39.04
CA ILE A 205 -7.05 -14.68 -40.27
C ILE A 205 -8.14 -15.63 -40.75
N VAL A 206 -8.76 -16.39 -39.85
CA VAL A 206 -9.84 -17.34 -40.17
C VAL A 206 -11.08 -16.59 -40.66
N ILE A 207 -11.49 -15.52 -39.98
CA ILE A 207 -12.62 -14.67 -40.39
C ILE A 207 -12.32 -14.01 -41.76
N ARG A 208 -11.11 -13.49 -41.97
CA ARG A 208 -10.72 -12.89 -43.26
C ARG A 208 -10.71 -13.92 -44.40
N ARG A 209 -10.27 -15.16 -44.14
CA ARG A 209 -10.35 -16.26 -45.11
C ARG A 209 -11.79 -16.69 -45.38
N SER A 210 -12.62 -16.77 -44.35
CA SER A 210 -14.05 -17.09 -44.47
C SER A 210 -14.78 -16.03 -45.30
N ASN A 211 -14.59 -14.75 -45.00
CA ASN A 211 -15.20 -13.65 -45.74
C ASN A 211 -14.74 -13.58 -47.20
N ARG A 212 -13.47 -13.92 -47.50
CA ARG A 212 -12.99 -14.06 -48.89
C ARG A 212 -13.65 -15.21 -49.63
N ARG A 213 -13.90 -16.36 -48.96
CA ARG A 213 -14.62 -17.49 -49.56
C ARG A 213 -16.09 -17.15 -49.79
N LEU A 214 -16.74 -16.47 -48.84
CA LEU A 214 -18.12 -15.98 -49.00
C LEU A 214 -18.25 -14.94 -50.10
N ALA A 215 -17.25 -14.07 -50.28
CA ALA A 215 -17.23 -13.11 -51.39
C ALA A 215 -17.06 -13.80 -52.75
N ALA A 216 -16.22 -14.84 -52.84
CA ALA A 216 -16.09 -15.64 -54.06
C ALA A 216 -17.40 -16.37 -54.42
N LEU A 217 -18.09 -16.96 -53.43
CA LEU A 217 -19.37 -17.65 -53.64
C LEU A 217 -20.51 -16.70 -54.07
N ARG A 218 -20.50 -15.44 -53.63
CA ARG A 218 -21.48 -14.43 -54.10
C ARG A 218 -21.24 -14.04 -55.55
N GLN A 219 -19.98 -13.98 -55.97
CA GLN A 219 -19.62 -13.60 -57.33
C GLN A 219 -20.01 -14.69 -58.36
N ASP A 220 -19.96 -15.96 -57.98
CA ASP A 220 -20.47 -17.07 -58.78
C ASP A 220 -22.01 -17.09 -58.85
N SER A 221 -22.71 -16.49 -57.89
CA SER A 221 -24.18 -16.40 -57.86
C SER A 221 -24.74 -15.23 -58.69
N GLU A 222 -23.96 -14.16 -58.94
CA GLU A 222 -24.33 -13.06 -59.85
C GLU A 222 -23.98 -13.37 -61.32
N ALA A 223 -23.19 -14.42 -61.59
CA ALA A 223 -22.91 -14.90 -62.95
C ALA A 223 -23.98 -15.87 -63.49
N GLY A 224 -25.09 -16.04 -62.79
CA GLY A 224 -26.10 -17.08 -63.03
C GLY A 224 -27.54 -16.61 -63.01
N GLU A 225 -27.84 -15.33 -63.31
CA GLU A 225 -29.16 -14.99 -63.81
C GLU A 225 -29.18 -15.22 -65.33
N PRO A 226 -29.91 -16.22 -65.86
CA PRO A 226 -30.20 -16.24 -67.28
C PRO A 226 -31.05 -15.00 -67.56
N ALA A 227 -30.47 -14.04 -68.28
CA ALA A 227 -31.26 -13.08 -69.03
C ALA A 227 -32.26 -13.89 -69.85
N ILE A 228 -33.54 -13.82 -69.47
CA ILE A 228 -34.63 -14.39 -70.27
C ILE A 228 -34.45 -13.79 -71.65
N SER A 229 -34.04 -14.65 -72.58
CA SER A 229 -33.77 -14.32 -73.96
C SER A 229 -35.04 -13.66 -74.50
N ALA A 230 -34.90 -12.56 -75.24
CA ALA A 230 -36.02 -11.91 -75.91
C ALA A 230 -36.86 -12.87 -76.78
N LEU A 231 -36.30 -14.04 -77.12
CA LEU A 231 -36.93 -15.15 -77.81
C LEU A 231 -37.98 -15.91 -76.97
N ASP A 232 -37.84 -16.01 -75.64
CA ASP A 232 -38.82 -16.66 -74.76
C ASP A 232 -40.05 -15.77 -74.46
N ARG A 233 -39.94 -14.47 -74.76
CA ARG A 233 -41.05 -13.52 -74.62
C ARG A 233 -42.01 -13.53 -75.82
N GLU A 234 -41.55 -14.00 -76.97
CA GLU A 234 -42.33 -14.08 -78.22
C GLU A 234 -43.10 -15.42 -78.31
N MET A 235 -42.54 -16.52 -77.77
CA MET A 235 -43.26 -17.80 -77.66
C MET A 235 -44.45 -17.76 -76.69
N LEU A 236 -44.39 -16.91 -75.64
CA LEU A 236 -45.47 -16.76 -74.67
C LEU A 236 -46.61 -15.84 -75.17
N SER A 237 -46.41 -15.04 -76.22
CA SER A 237 -47.50 -14.26 -76.83
C SER A 237 -48.28 -15.04 -77.87
N ASP A 238 -47.64 -15.94 -78.61
CA ASP A 238 -48.32 -16.77 -79.62
C ASP A 238 -49.25 -17.84 -78.98
N GLU A 239 -48.93 -18.33 -77.79
CA GLU A 239 -49.76 -19.33 -77.08
C GLU A 239 -50.98 -18.70 -76.37
N LEU A 240 -51.05 -17.37 -76.26
CA LEU A 240 -52.18 -16.63 -75.70
C LEU A 240 -53.19 -16.16 -76.77
N ASP A 241 -52.79 -16.06 -78.04
CA ASP A 241 -53.71 -15.75 -79.16
C ASP A 241 -54.46 -17.01 -79.66
N ASP A 242 -53.94 -18.23 -79.44
CA ASP A 242 -54.59 -19.49 -79.85
C ASP A 242 -55.63 -20.01 -78.82
N ILE A 243 -55.75 -19.36 -77.65
CA ILE A 243 -56.76 -19.66 -76.61
C ILE A 243 -57.85 -18.56 -76.56
N GLY A 244 -57.72 -17.50 -77.37
CA GLY A 244 -58.64 -16.36 -77.44
C GLY A 244 -59.67 -16.38 -78.58
N GLY A 245 -59.76 -17.48 -79.35
CA GLY A 245 -60.72 -17.68 -80.46
C GLY A 245 -61.84 -18.66 -80.14
#